data_AF-A0A0F9D5D0-F1
#
_entry.id   AF-A0A0F9D5D0-F1
#
_cell.length_a   1.000
_cell.length_b   1.000
_cell.length_c   1.000
_cell.angle_alpha   90.00
_cell.angle_beta   90.00
_cell.angle_gamma   90.00
#
_symmetry.space_group_name_H-M   'P 1'
#
loop_
_entity.id
_entity.type
_entity.pdbx_description
1 polymer ?
#
loop_
_entity_poly.entity_id
_entity_poly.type
_entity_poly.pdbx_seq_one_letter_code
_entity_poly.pdbx_strand_id
1 'polypeptide(L)'
;MSASPEQINEQLIALECRSNFKIKNITEYMLPKSKEAIYLHIEGGQAKLVLRPALEVFSDDFSKIEGVSRIAGFFHSSEMTRFPTRIFKS
;
A
#
# COMPACT_ATOMS: atom_id res chain seq x y z
N MET A 1 -16.86 -5.48 7.41
CA MET A 1 -16.70 -5.92 6.01
C MET A 1 -15.37 -5.40 5.50
N SER A 2 -14.58 -6.16 4.75
CA SER A 2 -13.38 -5.64 4.08
C SER A 2 -13.78 -4.73 2.93
N ALA A 3 -13.19 -3.54 2.84
CA ALA A 3 -13.42 -2.60 1.75
C ALA A 3 -12.95 -3.22 0.43
N SER A 4 -13.72 -3.00 -0.64
CA SER A 4 -13.36 -3.50 -1.97
C SER A 4 -12.16 -2.73 -2.53
N PRO A 5 -11.40 -3.31 -3.47
CA PRO A 5 -10.31 -2.60 -4.15
C PRO A 5 -10.76 -1.26 -4.76
N GLU A 6 -11.98 -1.21 -5.31
CA GLU A 6 -12.56 -0.02 -5.92
C GLU A 6 -12.85 1.06 -4.87
N GLN A 7 -13.44 0.68 -3.73
CA GLN A 7 -13.72 1.60 -2.63
C GLN A 7 -12.44 2.22 -2.06
N ILE A 8 -11.40 1.41 -1.87
CA ILE A 8 -10.09 1.91 -1.41
C ILE A 8 -9.48 2.85 -2.45
N ASN A 9 -9.58 2.51 -3.73
CA ASN A 9 -9.08 3.37 -4.81
C ASN A 9 -9.82 4.73 -4.83
N GLU A 10 -11.15 4.75 -4.73
CA GLU A 10 -11.94 5.97 -4.66
C GLU A 10 -11.56 6.84 -3.47
N GLN A 11 -11.40 6.23 -2.29
CA GLN A 11 -10.95 6.94 -1.08
C GLN A 11 -9.55 7.52 -1.23
N LEU A 12 -8.61 6.77 -1.82
CA LEU A 12 -7.25 7.26 -2.06
C LEU A 12 -7.24 8.42 -3.04
N ILE A 13 -8.06 8.38 -4.10
CA ILE A 13 -8.21 9.50 -5.04
C ILE A 13 -8.82 10.72 -4.33
N ALA A 14 -9.84 10.52 -3.48
CA ALA A 14 -10.45 11.60 -2.71
C ALA A 14 -9.47 12.23 -1.70
N LEU A 15 -8.51 11.47 -1.20
CA LEU A 15 -7.38 11.93 -0.38
C LEU A 15 -6.23 12.53 -1.20
N GLU A 16 -6.46 12.83 -2.48
CA GLU A 16 -5.47 13.39 -3.42
C GLU A 16 -4.23 12.50 -3.61
N CYS A 17 -4.33 11.19 -3.32
CA CYS A 17 -3.25 10.26 -3.60
C CYS A 17 -3.18 9.99 -5.11
N ARG A 18 -1.99 10.12 -5.68
CA ARG A 18 -1.78 9.90 -7.12
C ARG A 18 -1.42 8.44 -7.38
N SER A 19 -2.24 7.73 -8.16
CA SER A 19 -1.86 6.42 -8.69
C SER A 19 -0.68 6.58 -9.64
N ASN A 20 0.43 5.92 -9.35
CA ASN A 20 1.65 6.01 -10.17
C ASN A 20 1.72 4.86 -11.18
N PHE A 21 1.39 3.64 -10.76
CA PHE A 21 1.28 2.49 -11.64
C PHE A 21 0.37 1.40 -11.04
N LYS A 22 -0.14 0.53 -11.92
CA LYS A 22 -0.80 -0.73 -11.58
C LYS A 22 -0.14 -1.86 -12.36
N ILE A 23 0.51 -2.77 -11.66
CA ILE A 23 1.22 -3.92 -12.26
C ILE A 23 0.75 -5.18 -11.54
N LYS A 24 0.18 -6.12 -12.31
CA LYS A 24 -0.42 -7.36 -11.77
C LYS A 24 -1.41 -7.04 -10.64
N ASN A 25 -1.12 -7.52 -9.43
CA ASN A 25 -1.96 -7.40 -8.25
C ASN A 25 -1.53 -6.23 -7.35
N ILE A 26 -0.61 -5.38 -7.79
CA ILE A 26 -0.06 -4.27 -7.00
C ILE A 26 -0.37 -2.95 -7.70
N THR A 27 -0.94 -2.02 -6.95
CA THR A 27 -1.10 -0.62 -7.37
C THR A 27 -0.29 0.27 -6.42
N GLU A 28 0.53 1.16 -6.97
CA GLU A 28 1.29 2.17 -6.21
C GLU A 28 0.51 3.49 -6.16
N TYR A 29 0.32 4.01 -4.95
CA TYR A 29 -0.26 5.33 -4.70
C TYR A 29 0.76 6.22 -3.99
N MET A 30 1.02 7.39 -4.56
CA MET A 30 1.84 8.42 -3.95
C MET A 30 0.96 9.29 -3.04
N LEU A 31 1.41 9.49 -1.80
CA LEU A 31 0.72 10.38 -0.86
C LEU A 31 0.77 11.84 -1.35
N PRO A 32 -0.28 12.63 -1.10
CA PRO A 32 -0.31 14.03 -1.50
C PRO A 32 0.83 14.81 -0.85
N LYS A 33 1.47 15.68 -1.64
CA LYS A 33 2.56 16.57 -1.18
C LYS A 33 3.75 15.84 -0.54
N SER A 34 3.87 14.53 -0.77
CA SER A 34 4.94 13.69 -0.22
C SER A 34 5.59 12.84 -1.31
N LYS A 35 6.83 12.40 -1.05
CA LYS A 35 7.53 11.40 -1.88
C LYS A 35 7.29 9.98 -1.37
N GLU A 36 6.48 9.83 -0.34
CA GLU A 36 6.10 8.54 0.22
C GLU A 36 5.00 7.87 -0.60
N ALA A 37 5.10 6.54 -0.65
CA ALA A 37 4.18 5.70 -1.39
C ALA A 37 3.58 4.64 -0.47
N ILE A 38 2.32 4.30 -0.74
CA ILE A 38 1.63 3.14 -0.20
C ILE A 38 1.22 2.26 -1.36
N TYR A 39 1.10 0.97 -1.10
CA TYR A 39 0.73 -0.01 -2.12
C TYR A 39 -0.56 -0.70 -1.75
N LEU A 40 -1.40 -0.95 -2.75
CA LEU A 40 -2.58 -1.79 -2.63
C LEU A 40 -2.26 -3.13 -3.29
N HIS A 41 -2.26 -4.20 -2.49
CA HIS A 41 -2.07 -5.57 -2.96
C HIS A 41 -3.40 -6.31 -2.97
N ILE A 42 -3.76 -6.90 -4.10
CA ILE A 42 -4.99 -7.69 -4.26
C ILE A 42 -4.63 -9.17 -4.18
N GLU A 43 -5.01 -9.83 -3.10
CA GLU A 43 -4.72 -11.24 -2.85
C GLU A 43 -6.03 -12.01 -2.58
N GLY A 44 -6.31 -13.04 -3.37
CA GLY A 44 -7.54 -13.84 -3.21
C GLY A 44 -8.84 -13.02 -3.30
N GLY A 45 -8.83 -11.91 -4.06
CA GLY A 45 -9.96 -10.99 -4.18
C GLY A 45 -10.09 -9.98 -3.03
N GLN A 46 -9.20 -10.02 -2.04
CA GLN A 46 -9.17 -9.05 -0.95
C GLN A 46 -8.09 -8.00 -1.18
N ALA A 47 -8.46 -6.73 -0.95
CA ALA A 47 -7.53 -5.62 -1.00
C ALA A 47 -6.81 -5.44 0.35
N LYS A 48 -5.49 -5.49 0.31
CA LYS A 48 -4.62 -5.28 1.46
C LYS A 48 -3.68 -4.11 1.22
N LEU A 49 -3.58 -3.21 2.19
CA LEU A 49 -2.57 -2.16 2.17
C LEU A 49 -1.20 -2.72 2.55
N VAL A 50 -0.18 -2.24 1.85
CA VAL A 50 1.22 -2.48 2.13
C VAL A 50 1.88 -1.12 2.30
N LEU A 51 2.52 -0.94 3.46
CA LEU A 51 3.24 0.28 3.80
C LEU A 51 4.74 0.07 3.58
N ARG A 52 5.42 1.15 3.22
CA ARG A 52 6.89 1.17 3.21
C ARG A 52 7.42 1.15 4.65
N PRO A 53 8.67 0.71 4.88
CA PRO A 53 9.31 0.73 6.19
C PRO A 53 9.18 2.05 6.96
N ALA A 54 9.32 3.18 6.27
CA ALA A 54 9.24 4.52 6.88
C ALA A 54 7.83 4.84 7.41
N LEU A 55 6.79 4.19 6.90
CA LEU A 55 5.40 4.39 7.28
C LEU A 55 4.90 3.33 8.28
N GLU A 56 5.71 2.33 8.61
CA GLU A 56 5.35 1.29 9.61
C GLU A 56 5.08 1.87 10.99
N VAL A 57 5.68 3.01 11.33
CA VAL A 57 5.41 3.71 12.60
C VAL A 57 3.95 4.14 12.75
N PHE A 58 3.22 4.26 11.63
CA PHE A 58 1.79 4.59 11.60
C PHE A 58 0.91 3.35 11.45
N SER A 59 1.47 2.14 11.57
CA SER A 59 0.76 0.87 11.40
C SER A 59 -0.56 0.84 12.16
N ASP A 60 -0.52 1.20 13.44
CA ASP A 60 -1.67 1.12 14.33
C ASP A 60 -2.78 2.08 13.90
N ASP A 61 -2.44 3.20 13.28
CA ASP A 61 -3.41 4.16 12.79
C ASP A 61 -4.13 3.64 11.55
N PHE A 62 -3.41 2.98 10.64
CA PHE A 62 -4.04 2.30 9.49
C PHE A 62 -4.90 1.10 9.91
N SER A 63 -4.49 0.35 10.93
CA SER A 63 -5.27 -0.79 11.45
C SER A 63 -6.55 -0.40 12.16
N LYS A 64 -6.68 0.86 12.61
CA LYS A 64 -7.93 1.40 13.19
C LYS A 64 -8.95 1.81 12.12
N ILE A 65 -8.56 1.89 10.85
CA ILE A 65 -9.47 2.26 9.77
C ILE A 65 -10.39 1.08 9.46
N GLU A 66 -11.68 1.26 9.71
CA GLU A 66 -12.66 0.20 9.50
C GLU A 66 -12.69 -0.26 8.03
N GLY A 67 -12.64 -1.58 7.83
CA GLY A 67 -12.67 -2.21 6.50
C GLY A 67 -11.34 -2.21 5.76
N VAL A 68 -10.31 -1.52 6.25
CA VAL A 68 -8.96 -1.59 5.69
C VAL A 68 -8.23 -2.78 6.28
N SER A 69 -7.80 -3.71 5.42
CA SER A 69 -6.92 -4.80 5.80
C SER A 69 -5.49 -4.49 5.34
N ARG A 70 -4.50 -4.97 6.09
CA ARG A 70 -3.10 -4.61 5.88
C ARG A 70 -2.21 -5.84 5.97
N ILE A 71 -1.15 -5.89 5.16
CA ILE A 71 -0.04 -6.83 5.36
C ILE A 71 0.98 -6.19 6.31
N ALA A 72 1.15 -6.82 7.47
CA ALA A 72 2.16 -6.46 8.46
C ALA A 72 3.49 -7.17 8.17
N GLY A 73 4.61 -6.51 8.47
CA GLY A 73 5.95 -7.07 8.29
C GLY A 73 6.40 -7.04 6.83
N PHE A 74 7.22 -6.05 6.48
CA PHE A 74 8.04 -5.93 5.27
C PHE A 74 7.65 -6.83 4.09
N PHE A 75 6.49 -6.57 3.48
CA PHE A 75 6.09 -7.22 2.23
C PHE A 75 6.89 -6.62 1.07
N HIS A 76 7.53 -7.49 0.28
CA HIS A 76 8.26 -7.08 -0.91
C HIS A 76 7.79 -7.86 -2.13
N SER A 77 7.57 -7.15 -3.23
CA SER A 77 7.30 -7.72 -4.55
C SER A 77 8.26 -7.09 -5.56
N SER A 78 8.65 -7.85 -6.58
CA SER A 78 9.52 -7.40 -7.68
C SER A 78 9.03 -6.14 -8.39
N GLU A 79 7.73 -5.88 -8.34
CA GLU A 79 7.02 -4.76 -8.96
C GLU A 79 7.09 -3.47 -8.10
N MET A 80 7.51 -3.56 -6.84
CA MET A 80 7.58 -2.42 -5.91
C MET A 80 8.93 -1.71 -6.02
N THR A 81 9.09 -0.89 -7.05
CA THR A 81 10.37 -0.25 -7.41
C THR A 81 10.91 0.76 -6.38
N ARG A 82 10.06 1.32 -5.50
CA ARG A 82 10.48 2.25 -4.42
C ARG A 82 10.63 1.57 -3.06
N PHE A 83 10.37 0.27 -2.97
CA PHE A 83 10.64 -0.48 -1.76
C PHE A 83 12.15 -0.73 -1.65
N PRO A 84 12.78 -0.56 -0.49
CA PRO A 84 14.21 -0.83 -0.36
C PRO A 84 14.52 -2.26 -0.79
N THR A 85 15.32 -2.43 -1.83
CA THR A 85 15.89 -3.73 -2.18
C THR A 85 16.90 -4.09 -1.10
N ARG A 86 16.80 -5.32 -0.58
CA ARG A 86 17.59 -5.85 0.54
C ARG A 86 19.08 -5.45 0.42
N ILE A 87 19.62 -4.80 1.47
CA ILE A 87 21.01 -4.28 1.50
C ILE A 87 22.05 -5.40 1.74
N PHE A 88 21.64 -6.56 2.26
CA PHE A 88 22.57 -7.66 2.52
C PHE A 88 22.69 -8.60 1.31
N LYS A 89 23.86 -8.56 0.67
CA LYS A 89 24.41 -9.68 -0.10
C LYS A 89 24.71 -10.81 0.89
N SER A 90 24.12 -11.98 0.63
CA SER A 90 24.63 -13.25 1.16
C SER A 90 26.04 -13.51 0.63
#